data_AF-A0A1V5QQB8-F1
#
_entry.id   AF-A0A1V5QQB8-F1
#
_cell.length_a   1.000
_cell.length_b   1.000
_cell.length_c   1.000
_cell.angle_alpha   90.00
_cell.angle_beta   90.00
_cell.angle_gamma   90.00
#
_symmetry.space_group_name_H-M   'P 1'
#
loop_
_entity.id
_entity.type
_entity.pdbx_description
1 polymer ?
#
loop_
_entity_poly.entity_id
_entity_poly.type
_entity_poly.pdbx_seq_one_letter_code
_entity_poly.pdbx_strand_id
1 'polypeptide(L)'
;MKVIELVVISLLLISLSGCTFLGDDSLQKMDALQQKYFVKSGYSSSVSSMTEYISSLSELNKSAGMEGKKIIQAEIYLAESFVYQNKALIESTKVDYVNINCSLKETRDLINYIELAEKSVNLAKDSYSSLNESQRKNLRENYSNLLNGFEENILTMKNFMDKKC
;
A
#
# COMPACT_ATOMS: atom_id res chain seq x y z
N MET A 1 12.98 -56.48 35.14
CA MET A 1 11.50 -56.40 35.06
C MET A 1 11.03 -55.61 36.28
N LYS A 2 10.38 -54.46 36.21
CA LYS A 2 9.47 -53.88 35.21
C LYS A 2 9.76 -52.39 35.06
N VAL A 3 9.97 -51.95 33.83
CA VAL A 3 9.88 -50.56 33.40
C VAL A 3 8.41 -50.33 33.04
N ILE A 4 7.68 -49.57 33.85
CA ILE A 4 6.38 -48.99 33.46
C ILE A 4 6.28 -47.61 34.14
N GLU A 5 6.41 -46.60 33.28
CA GLU A 5 5.58 -45.39 33.18
C GLU A 5 4.78 -44.95 34.42
N LEU A 6 5.08 -43.75 34.91
CA LEU A 6 4.15 -42.66 35.25
C LEU A 6 5.05 -41.44 35.55
N VAL A 7 5.29 -40.53 34.61
CA VAL A 7 4.49 -39.32 34.30
C VAL A 7 4.01 -38.59 35.57
N VAL A 8 4.26 -37.28 35.55
CA VAL A 8 3.75 -36.20 36.41
C VAL A 8 4.57 -35.92 37.68
N ILE A 9 4.83 -34.64 37.88
CA ILE A 9 5.39 -33.98 39.08
C ILE A 9 6.93 -33.91 39.12
N SER A 10 7.51 -33.23 38.14
CA SER A 10 8.70 -32.39 38.38
C SER A 10 8.37 -30.98 37.94
N LEU A 11 7.33 -30.46 38.58
CA LEU A 11 6.83 -29.10 38.47
C LEU A 11 7.68 -28.24 39.41
N LEU A 12 8.89 -27.89 38.98
CA LEU A 12 9.70 -26.87 39.66
C LEU A 12 10.66 -26.19 38.68
N LEU A 13 10.32 -24.94 38.40
CA LEU A 13 11.25 -23.82 38.30
C LEU A 13 12.30 -23.90 37.18
N ILE A 14 11.85 -23.58 35.97
CA ILE A 14 12.65 -22.72 35.10
C ILE A 14 11.83 -21.47 34.79
N SER A 15 11.79 -20.60 35.79
CA SER A 15 11.71 -19.16 35.60
C SER A 15 12.98 -18.71 34.86
N LEU A 16 12.93 -18.72 33.53
CA LEU A 16 13.86 -17.97 32.68
C LEU A 16 13.02 -17.01 31.86
N SER A 17 12.80 -15.83 32.44
CA SER A 17 12.94 -14.52 31.78
C SER A 17 13.01 -14.56 30.25
N GLY A 18 11.87 -14.82 29.61
CA GLY A 18 11.62 -14.42 28.24
C GLY A 18 10.77 -13.17 28.33
N CYS A 19 11.39 -11.98 28.28
CA CYS A 19 10.67 -10.78 27.93
C CYS A 19 9.95 -11.09 26.62
N THR A 20 8.63 -11.19 26.63
CA THR A 20 7.86 -11.03 25.42
C THR A 20 8.09 -9.59 24.99
N PHE A 21 9.12 -9.40 24.16
CA PHE A 21 9.09 -8.31 23.21
C PHE A 21 7.78 -8.54 22.45
N LEU A 22 6.71 -7.88 22.88
CA LEU A 22 5.48 -7.70 22.10
C LEU A 22 5.89 -6.80 20.93
N GLY A 23 6.74 -7.37 20.07
CA GLY A 23 7.29 -6.73 18.90
C GLY A 23 6.13 -6.54 17.96
N ASP A 24 6.00 -5.30 17.51
CA ASP A 24 5.10 -4.88 16.45
C ASP A 24 5.28 -5.80 15.22
N ASP A 25 4.50 -6.89 15.16
CA ASP A 25 4.54 -7.92 14.11
C ASP A 25 3.88 -7.44 12.81
N SER A 26 3.44 -6.18 12.79
CA SER A 26 2.74 -5.56 11.68
C SER A 26 3.55 -5.61 10.39
N LEU A 27 4.88 -5.52 10.45
CA LEU A 27 5.73 -5.63 9.25
C LEU A 27 5.71 -7.04 8.65
N GLN A 28 5.70 -8.09 9.49
CA GLN A 28 5.54 -9.47 9.02
C GLN A 28 4.15 -9.69 8.41
N LYS A 29 3.11 -9.14 9.05
CA LYS A 29 1.74 -9.17 8.52
C LYS A 29 1.60 -8.41 7.21
N MET A 30 2.28 -7.27 7.07
CA MET A 30 2.32 -6.50 5.84
C MET A 30 2.98 -7.29 4.71
N ASP A 31 4.11 -7.96 4.96
CA ASP A 31 4.75 -8.85 3.97
C ASP A 31 3.82 -10.02 3.59
N ALA A 32 3.14 -10.62 4.57
CA ALA A 32 2.15 -11.66 4.30
C ALA A 32 0.97 -11.15 3.44
N LEU A 33 0.50 -9.91 3.66
CA LEU A 33 -0.50 -9.28 2.80
C LEU A 33 0.05 -9.04 1.39
N GLN A 34 1.30 -8.56 1.27
CA GLN A 34 1.94 -8.36 -0.03
C GLN A 34 2.03 -9.66 -0.83
N GLN A 35 2.33 -10.77 -0.17
CA GLN A 35 2.34 -12.10 -0.79
C GLN A 35 0.92 -12.57 -1.16
N LYS A 36 -0.04 -12.46 -0.22
CA LYS A 36 -1.45 -12.87 -0.42
C LYS A 36 -2.08 -12.19 -1.65
N TYR A 37 -1.81 -10.92 -1.86
CA TYR A 37 -2.36 -10.14 -2.96
C TYR A 37 -1.46 -10.13 -4.22
N PHE A 38 -0.35 -10.87 -4.21
CA PHE A 38 0.62 -10.94 -5.31
C PHE A 38 1.23 -9.59 -5.69
N VAL A 39 1.51 -8.76 -4.69
CA VAL A 39 1.93 -7.38 -4.91
C VAL A 39 3.37 -7.06 -4.52
N LYS A 40 4.11 -8.00 -3.92
CA LYS A 40 5.46 -7.76 -3.39
C LYS A 40 6.44 -7.11 -4.38
N SER A 41 6.39 -7.50 -5.67
CA SER A 41 7.29 -7.00 -6.73
C SER A 41 6.63 -5.97 -7.67
N GLY A 42 5.37 -5.59 -7.44
CA GLY A 42 4.60 -4.71 -8.32
C GLY A 42 3.11 -4.85 -8.05
N TYR A 43 2.27 -3.95 -8.53
CA TYR A 43 0.82 -4.07 -8.30
C TYR A 43 0.12 -4.97 -9.32
N SER A 44 -0.97 -5.60 -8.87
CA SER A 44 -1.90 -6.30 -9.75
C SER A 44 -2.60 -5.30 -10.67
N SER A 45 -2.87 -5.67 -11.94
CA SER A 45 -3.70 -4.86 -12.85
C SER A 45 -5.16 -4.74 -12.42
N SER A 46 -5.60 -5.51 -11.42
CA SER A 46 -6.96 -5.50 -10.89
C SER A 46 -7.16 -4.40 -9.84
N VAL A 47 -7.98 -3.39 -10.17
CA VAL A 47 -8.42 -2.36 -9.22
C VAL A 47 -9.14 -2.95 -8.01
N SER A 48 -9.91 -4.03 -8.19
CA SER A 48 -10.63 -4.69 -7.08
C SER A 48 -9.66 -5.31 -6.09
N SER A 49 -8.70 -6.10 -6.58
CA SER A 49 -7.69 -6.75 -5.73
C SER A 49 -6.84 -5.72 -4.99
N MET A 50 -6.52 -4.61 -5.64
CA MET A 50 -5.79 -3.51 -5.01
C MET A 50 -6.60 -2.77 -3.95
N THR A 51 -7.91 -2.61 -4.17
CA THR A 51 -8.81 -2.01 -3.17
C THR A 51 -8.91 -2.89 -1.92
N GLU A 52 -8.98 -4.21 -2.08
CA GLU A 52 -8.97 -5.17 -0.96
C GLU A 52 -7.63 -5.18 -0.21
N TYR A 53 -6.52 -5.07 -0.95
CA TYR A 53 -5.19 -4.93 -0.36
C TYR A 53 -5.08 -3.67 0.50
N ILE A 54 -5.50 -2.51 -0.03
CA ILE A 54 -5.52 -1.22 0.70
C ILE A 54 -6.40 -1.32 1.97
N SER A 55 -7.57 -1.96 1.87
CA SER A 55 -8.46 -2.18 3.02
C SER A 55 -7.78 -3.02 4.10
N SER A 56 -7.13 -4.12 3.70
CA SER A 56 -6.40 -5.01 4.61
C SER A 56 -5.22 -4.30 5.29
N LEU A 57 -4.46 -3.49 4.55
CA LEU A 57 -3.40 -2.66 5.10
C LEU A 57 -3.95 -1.60 6.07
N SER A 58 -5.07 -0.97 5.73
CA SER A 58 -5.71 0.04 6.57
C SER A 58 -6.16 -0.55 7.90
N GLU A 59 -6.67 -1.77 7.90
CA GLU A 59 -7.02 -2.49 9.13
C GLU A 59 -5.77 -2.81 9.95
N LEU A 60 -4.72 -3.34 9.31
CA LEU A 60 -3.44 -3.61 9.96
C LEU A 60 -2.84 -2.35 10.59
N ASN A 61 -2.93 -1.22 9.87
CA ASN A 61 -2.44 0.09 10.30
C ASN A 61 -3.08 0.55 11.61
N LYS A 62 -4.34 0.20 11.89
CA LYS A 62 -5.01 0.58 13.15
C LYS A 62 -4.32 -0.04 14.36
N SER A 63 -3.90 -1.29 14.24
CA SER A 63 -3.26 -2.08 15.29
C SER A 63 -1.74 -1.98 15.35
N ALA A 64 -1.10 -1.44 14.31
CA ALA A 64 0.35 -1.35 14.23
C ALA A 64 0.94 -0.36 15.26
N GLY A 65 2.17 -0.65 15.71
CA GLY A 65 2.98 0.28 16.47
C GLY A 65 3.38 1.49 15.62
N MET A 66 3.98 2.50 16.25
CA MET A 66 4.31 3.77 15.57
C MET A 66 5.19 3.57 14.33
N GLU A 67 6.14 2.66 14.42
CA GLU A 67 7.08 2.37 13.33
C GLU A 67 6.39 1.59 12.20
N GLY A 68 5.62 0.54 12.53
CA GLY A 68 4.81 -0.19 11.56
C GLY A 68 3.81 0.72 10.83
N LYS A 69 3.18 1.65 11.56
CA LYS A 69 2.22 2.61 11.01
C LYS A 69 2.81 3.46 9.88
N LYS A 70 3.99 4.04 10.09
CA LYS A 70 4.64 4.89 9.06
C LYS A 70 4.90 4.11 7.78
N ILE A 71 5.40 2.88 7.91
CA ILE A 71 5.74 2.02 6.77
C ILE A 71 4.46 1.58 6.04
N ILE A 72 3.45 1.10 6.78
CA ILE A 72 2.17 0.67 6.20
C ILE A 72 1.46 1.83 5.52
N GLN A 73 1.49 3.03 6.10
CA GLN A 73 0.89 4.22 5.53
C GLN A 73 1.55 4.63 4.20
N ALA A 74 2.87 4.56 4.11
CA ALA A 74 3.58 4.77 2.85
C ALA A 74 3.15 3.76 1.77
N GLU A 75 2.98 2.49 2.13
CA GLU A 75 2.48 1.45 1.22
C GLU A 75 1.03 1.68 0.79
N ILE A 76 0.15 2.12 1.70
CA ILE A 76 -1.24 2.46 1.40
C ILE A 76 -1.29 3.57 0.35
N TYR A 77 -0.58 4.68 0.55
CA TYR A 77 -0.62 5.80 -0.39
C TYR A 77 -0.06 5.45 -1.77
N LEU A 78 0.97 4.59 -1.82
CA LEU A 78 1.48 4.09 -3.09
C LEU A 78 0.44 3.21 -3.81
N ALA A 79 -0.26 2.34 -3.07
CA ALA A 79 -1.32 1.50 -3.63
C ALA A 79 -2.54 2.32 -4.09
N GLU A 80 -2.91 3.37 -3.37
CA GLU A 80 -3.95 4.32 -3.79
C GLU A 80 -3.56 5.05 -5.07
N SER A 81 -2.29 5.48 -5.19
CA SER A 81 -1.76 6.11 -6.40
C SER A 81 -1.99 5.22 -7.62
N PHE A 82 -1.68 3.93 -7.50
CA PHE A 82 -1.95 2.93 -8.53
C PHE A 82 -3.46 2.83 -8.84
N VAL A 83 -4.32 2.74 -7.83
CA VAL A 83 -5.77 2.57 -8.01
C VAL A 83 -6.37 3.77 -8.75
N TYR A 84 -6.06 4.99 -8.30
CA TYR A 84 -6.62 6.19 -8.90
C TYR A 84 -6.05 6.46 -10.29
N GLN A 85 -4.77 6.17 -10.53
CA GLN A 85 -4.21 6.22 -11.87
C GLN A 85 -4.93 5.26 -12.82
N ASN A 86 -5.19 4.01 -12.42
CA ASN A 86 -5.91 3.06 -13.28
C ASN A 86 -7.36 3.48 -13.51
N LYS A 87 -8.03 4.06 -12.51
CA LYS A 87 -9.37 4.64 -12.70
C LYS A 87 -9.34 5.81 -13.68
N ALA A 88 -8.34 6.69 -13.59
CA ALA A 88 -8.13 7.75 -14.56
C ALA A 88 -7.91 7.17 -15.96
N LEU A 89 -7.06 6.16 -16.13
CA LEU A 89 -6.85 5.50 -17.42
C LEU A 89 -8.15 4.90 -17.98
N ILE A 90 -8.99 4.27 -17.15
CA ILE A 90 -10.28 3.74 -17.58
C ILE A 90 -11.22 4.85 -18.05
N GLU A 91 -11.38 5.92 -17.26
CA GLU A 91 -12.22 7.06 -17.66
C GLU A 91 -11.67 7.76 -18.91
N SER A 92 -10.34 7.78 -19.09
CA SER A 92 -9.69 8.34 -20.26
C SER A 92 -10.14 7.68 -21.56
N THR A 93 -10.53 6.39 -21.53
CA THR A 93 -11.04 5.68 -22.72
C THR A 93 -12.45 6.09 -23.13
N LYS A 94 -13.16 6.82 -22.26
CA LYS A 94 -14.56 7.25 -22.48
C LYS A 94 -14.65 8.68 -22.99
N VAL A 95 -13.57 9.46 -22.89
CA VAL A 95 -13.52 10.85 -23.33
C VAL A 95 -13.38 10.93 -24.84
N ASP A 96 -14.23 11.74 -25.49
CA ASP A 96 -14.02 12.14 -26.88
C ASP A 96 -12.93 13.21 -26.95
N TYR A 97 -11.71 12.80 -27.29
CA TYR A 97 -10.56 13.70 -27.42
C TYR A 97 -10.62 14.66 -28.62
N VAL A 98 -11.52 14.41 -29.58
CA VAL A 98 -11.74 15.34 -30.71
C VAL A 98 -12.55 16.53 -30.24
N ASN A 99 -13.60 16.30 -29.45
CA ASN A 99 -14.52 17.33 -28.97
C ASN A 99 -14.61 17.32 -27.44
N ILE A 100 -13.48 17.60 -26.78
CA ILE A 100 -13.43 17.63 -25.31
C ILE A 100 -14.37 18.71 -24.78
N ASN A 101 -15.28 18.31 -23.89
CA ASN A 101 -16.13 19.21 -23.13
C ASN A 101 -16.03 18.86 -21.64
N CYS A 102 -15.49 19.80 -20.87
CA CYS A 102 -15.11 19.56 -19.47
C CYS A 102 -16.29 19.57 -18.50
N SER A 103 -17.48 19.91 -18.98
CA SER A 103 -18.72 19.72 -18.21
C SER A 103 -19.28 18.30 -18.33
N LEU A 104 -18.83 17.50 -19.31
CA LEU A 104 -19.29 16.13 -19.49
C LEU A 104 -18.84 15.25 -18.34
N LYS A 105 -19.69 14.29 -17.98
CA LYS A 105 -19.51 13.46 -16.79
C LYS A 105 -18.18 12.70 -16.84
N GLU A 106 -17.90 12.04 -17.95
CA GLU A 106 -16.68 11.26 -18.20
C GLU A 106 -15.41 12.12 -18.11
N THR A 107 -15.46 13.37 -18.58
CA THR A 107 -14.31 14.28 -18.52
C THR A 107 -14.06 14.76 -17.09
N ARG A 108 -15.12 15.09 -16.35
CA ARG A 108 -15.01 15.43 -14.92
C ARG A 108 -14.55 14.24 -14.08
N ASP A 109 -15.05 13.04 -14.37
CA ASP A 109 -14.65 11.82 -13.66
C ASP A 109 -13.17 11.53 -13.91
N LEU A 110 -12.69 11.69 -15.16
CA LEU A 110 -11.26 11.62 -15.49
C LEU A 110 -10.44 12.63 -14.67
N ILE A 111 -10.81 13.92 -14.70
CA ILE A 111 -10.11 14.98 -13.96
C ILE A 111 -10.07 14.66 -12.46
N ASN A 112 -11.20 14.27 -11.87
CA ASN A 112 -11.28 13.93 -10.46
C ASN A 112 -10.38 12.74 -10.10
N TYR A 113 -10.30 11.71 -10.94
CA TYR A 113 -9.37 10.60 -10.69
C TYR A 113 -7.89 10.99 -10.88
N ILE A 114 -7.58 11.91 -11.79
CA ILE A 114 -6.23 12.48 -11.91
C ILE A 114 -5.86 13.24 -10.63
N GLU A 115 -6.75 14.08 -10.11
CA GLU A 115 -6.52 14.84 -8.88
C GLU A 115 -6.36 13.94 -7.65
N LEU A 116 -7.19 12.89 -7.54
CA LEU A 116 -7.05 11.89 -6.48
C LEU A 116 -5.73 11.13 -6.58
N ALA A 117 -5.31 10.76 -7.79
CA ALA A 117 -4.03 10.10 -8.01
C ALA A 117 -2.86 11.02 -7.64
N GLU A 118 -2.90 12.29 -8.05
CA GLU A 118 -1.89 13.31 -7.70
C GLU A 118 -1.78 13.47 -6.19
N LYS A 119 -2.92 13.58 -5.50
CA LYS A 119 -2.96 13.67 -4.04
C LYS A 119 -2.32 12.45 -3.39
N SER A 120 -2.67 11.24 -3.82
CA SER A 120 -2.09 10.01 -3.26
C SER A 120 -0.59 9.89 -3.54
N VAL A 121 -0.10 10.32 -4.70
CA VAL A 121 1.35 10.36 -4.99
C VAL A 121 2.07 11.33 -4.07
N ASN A 122 1.52 12.53 -3.86
CA ASN A 122 2.12 13.51 -2.95
C ASN A 122 2.18 12.97 -1.51
N LEU A 123 1.11 12.33 -1.04
CA LEU A 123 1.10 11.67 0.27
C LEU A 123 2.10 10.52 0.36
N ALA A 124 2.26 9.73 -0.71
CA ALA A 124 3.26 8.67 -0.78
C ALA A 124 4.68 9.23 -0.76
N LYS A 125 4.96 10.31 -1.49
CA LYS A 125 6.25 11.02 -1.49
C LYS A 125 6.59 11.55 -0.10
N ASP A 126 5.66 12.22 0.55
CA ASP A 126 5.86 12.77 1.88
C ASP A 126 6.12 11.65 2.90
N SER A 127 5.32 10.60 2.84
CA SER A 127 5.46 9.43 3.72
C SER A 127 6.81 8.75 3.50
N TYR A 128 7.19 8.46 2.26
CA TYR A 128 8.47 7.83 1.92
C TYR A 128 9.69 8.68 2.33
N SER A 129 9.60 9.99 2.15
CA SER A 129 10.65 10.93 2.53
C SER A 129 10.83 11.03 4.04
N SER A 130 9.75 10.82 4.81
CA SER A 130 9.79 10.79 6.28
C SER A 130 10.41 9.52 6.87
N LEU A 131 10.56 8.46 6.07
CA LEU A 131 11.16 7.20 6.52
C LEU A 131 12.69 7.29 6.54
N ASN A 132 13.31 6.71 7.57
CA ASN A 132 14.75 6.45 7.58
C ASN A 132 15.11 5.24 6.69
N GLU A 133 16.41 5.04 6.44
CA GLU A 133 16.88 3.97 5.55
C GLU A 133 16.46 2.57 6.03
N SER A 134 16.50 2.31 7.33
CA SER A 134 16.11 1.02 7.90
C SER A 134 14.62 0.74 7.70
N GLN A 135 13.77 1.76 7.84
CA GLN A 135 12.34 1.66 7.59
C GLN A 135 12.06 1.42 6.10
N ARG A 136 12.76 2.12 5.19
CA ARG A 136 12.61 1.95 3.75
C ARG A 136 12.92 0.53 3.26
N LYS A 137 13.81 -0.20 3.94
CA LYS A 137 14.11 -1.61 3.63
C LYS A 137 12.92 -2.56 3.89
N ASN A 138 11.91 -2.13 4.64
CA ASN A 138 10.68 -2.88 4.86
C ASN A 138 9.59 -2.58 3.83
N LEU A 139 9.78 -1.55 3.00
CA LEU A 139 8.95 -1.33 1.81
C LEU A 139 9.40 -2.27 0.70
N ARG A 140 8.65 -2.25 -0.39
CA ARG A 140 8.99 -3.01 -1.61
C ARG A 140 10.31 -2.56 -2.18
N GLU A 141 11.05 -3.52 -2.74
CA GLU A 141 12.34 -3.27 -3.40
C GLU A 141 12.23 -2.21 -4.51
N ASN A 142 11.11 -2.18 -5.25
CA ASN A 142 10.86 -1.24 -6.33
C ASN A 142 9.95 -0.06 -5.95
N TYR A 143 9.74 0.21 -4.65
CA TYR A 143 8.82 1.26 -4.18
C TYR A 143 9.12 2.62 -4.83
N SER A 144 10.38 3.06 -4.83
CA SER A 144 10.77 4.35 -5.41
C SER A 144 10.54 4.40 -6.91
N ASN A 145 10.77 3.29 -7.63
CA ASN A 145 10.57 3.23 -9.07
C ASN A 145 9.08 3.32 -9.42
N LEU A 146 8.23 2.63 -8.66
CA LEU A 146 6.77 2.72 -8.81
C LEU A 146 6.28 4.14 -8.54
N LEU A 147 6.74 4.74 -7.44
CA LEU A 147 6.35 6.10 -7.06
C LEU A 147 6.67 7.11 -8.16
N ASN A 148 7.90 7.10 -8.68
CA ASN A 148 8.32 7.97 -9.76
C ASN A 148 7.50 7.73 -11.04
N GLY A 149 7.26 6.46 -11.39
CA GLY A 149 6.43 6.11 -12.54
C GLY A 149 4.99 6.60 -12.41
N PHE A 150 4.40 6.57 -11.21
CA PHE A 150 3.07 7.15 -10.98
C PHE A 150 3.08 8.66 -11.11
N GLU A 151 4.06 9.34 -10.49
CA GLU A 151 4.23 10.78 -10.60
C GLU A 151 4.31 11.25 -12.06
N GLU A 152 5.17 10.63 -12.87
CA GLU A 152 5.35 10.98 -14.28
C GLU A 152 4.07 10.80 -15.10
N ASN A 153 3.39 9.67 -14.92
CA ASN A 153 2.16 9.38 -15.66
C ASN A 153 1.01 10.31 -15.25
N ILE A 154 0.85 10.59 -13.96
CA ILE A 154 -0.20 11.50 -13.46
C ILE A 154 0.06 12.92 -13.94
N LEU A 155 1.31 13.39 -13.87
CA LEU A 155 1.71 14.69 -14.40
C LEU A 155 1.41 14.79 -15.90
N THR A 156 1.65 13.72 -16.66
CA THR A 156 1.33 13.66 -18.09
C THR A 156 -0.17 13.80 -18.34
N MET A 157 -1.01 13.02 -17.64
CA MET A 157 -2.47 13.09 -17.77
C MET A 157 -3.01 14.46 -17.36
N LYS A 158 -2.53 15.01 -16.25
CA LYS A 158 -2.91 16.33 -15.75
C LYS A 158 -2.57 17.43 -16.76
N ASN A 159 -1.32 17.49 -17.22
CA ASN A 159 -0.88 18.48 -18.20
C ASN A 159 -1.66 18.39 -19.53
N PHE A 160 -2.10 17.19 -19.91
CA PHE A 160 -2.96 17.02 -21.07
C PHE A 160 -4.34 17.64 -20.83
N MET A 161 -4.98 17.32 -19.70
CA MET A 161 -6.31 17.83 -19.36
C MET A 161 -6.34 19.33 -19.10
N ASP A 162 -5.34 19.90 -18.42
CA ASP A 162 -5.22 21.34 -18.14
C ASP A 162 -5.13 22.17 -19.42
N LYS A 163 -4.59 21.61 -20.52
CA LYS A 163 -4.55 22.27 -21.83
C LYS A 163 -5.88 22.23 -22.57
N LYS A 164 -6.86 21.48 -22.06
CA LYS A 164 -8.12 21.18 -22.74
C LYS A 164 -9.35 21.70 -22.00
N CYS A 165 -9.24 22.13 -20.73
CA CYS A 165 -10.40 22.42 -19.86
C CYS A 165 -10.51 23.84 -19.27
#